data_AF-A0AAD9F017-F1
#
_entry.id   AF-A0AAD9F017-F1
#
_cell.length_a   1.000
_cell.length_b   1.000
_cell.length_c   1.000
_cell.angle_alpha   90.00
_cell.angle_beta   90.00
_cell.angle_gamma   90.00
#
_symmetry.space_group_name_H-M   'P 1'
#
loop_
_entity.id
_entity.type
_entity.pdbx_description
1 polymer ?
#
loop_
_entity_poly.entity_id
_entity_poly.type
_entity_poly.pdbx_seq_one_letter_code
_entity_poly.pdbx_strand_id
1 'polypeptide(L)'
;MWIGRLKDAWCSLPWMLFISMATHHVRDAVRHGLWVCPFGNTAPLPYWLYVSTTATLPHLCSVLMYLTGTRDVISTKHGVAIDV
;
A
#
# COMPACT_ATOMS: atom_id res chain seq x y z
N MET A 1 4.92 9.38 27.23
CA MET A 1 5.33 8.25 26.34
C MET A 1 4.30 7.86 25.27
N TRP A 2 3.00 8.10 25.43
CA TRP A 2 1.98 7.73 24.42
C TRP A 2 1.77 8.74 23.28
N ILE A 3 1.87 10.04 23.56
CA ILE A 3 1.68 11.13 22.57
C ILE A 3 2.74 11.12 21.45
N GLY A 4 3.96 10.65 21.72
CA GLY A 4 5.00 10.47 20.70
C GLY A 4 4.61 9.44 19.64
N ARG A 5 4.14 8.26 20.08
CA ARG A 5 3.67 7.17 19.20
C ARG A 5 2.51 7.58 18.28
N LEU A 6 1.63 8.47 18.74
CA LEU A 6 0.56 9.02 17.90
C LEU A 6 1.13 9.88 16.77
N LYS A 7 2.17 10.68 17.04
CA LYS A 7 2.86 11.50 16.04
C LYS A 7 3.54 10.64 14.98
N ASP A 8 4.13 9.53 15.40
CA ASP A 8 4.80 8.58 14.51
C ASP A 8 3.81 7.74 13.68
N ALA A 9 2.61 7.47 14.21
CA ALA A 9 1.54 6.82 13.45
C ALA A 9 1.15 7.62 12.21
N TRP A 10 1.29 8.96 12.20
CA TRP A 10 1.04 9.77 11.00
C TRP A 10 1.99 9.46 9.84
N CYS A 11 3.17 8.87 10.09
CA CYS A 11 4.08 8.44 9.04
C CYS A 11 3.67 7.09 8.44
N SER A 12 3.05 6.19 9.20
CA SER A 12 2.65 4.85 8.74
C SER A 12 1.19 4.76 8.29
N LEU A 13 0.30 5.59 8.84
CA LEU A 13 -1.13 5.61 8.50
C LEU A 13 -1.41 5.84 7.00
N PRO A 14 -0.71 6.75 6.29
CA PRO A 14 -0.90 6.90 4.84
C PRO A 14 -0.59 5.59 4.08
N TRP A 15 0.44 4.86 4.49
CA TRP A 15 0.80 3.58 3.87
C TRP A 15 -0.21 2.49 4.18
N MET A 16 -0.74 2.44 5.41
CA MET A 16 -1.83 1.52 5.76
C MET A 16 -3.10 1.79 4.95
N LEU A 17 -3.48 3.07 4.82
CA LEU A 17 -4.64 3.48 4.02
C LEU A 17 -4.42 3.16 2.54
N PHE A 18 -3.21 3.42 2.02
CA PHE A 18 -2.84 3.10 0.65
C PHE A 18 -2.95 1.61 0.35
N ILE A 19 -2.36 0.74 1.17
CA ILE A 19 -2.45 -0.72 0.98
C ILE A 19 -3.90 -1.20 1.09
N SER A 20 -4.66 -0.70 2.06
CA SER A 20 -6.08 -1.01 2.22
C SER A 20 -6.89 -0.64 0.98
N MET A 21 -6.74 0.58 0.47
CA MET A 21 -7.45 1.03 -0.73
C MET A 21 -6.97 0.30 -1.99
N ALA A 22 -5.66 0.13 -2.17
CA ALA A 22 -5.10 -0.55 -3.34
C ALA A 22 -5.58 -2.01 -3.44
N THR A 23 -5.50 -2.77 -2.35
CA THR A 23 -6.03 -4.14 -2.31
C THR A 23 -7.53 -4.19 -2.52
N HIS A 24 -8.28 -3.24 -1.96
CA HIS A 24 -9.72 -3.13 -2.17
C HIS A 24 -10.05 -2.89 -3.66
N HIS A 25 -9.37 -1.95 -4.31
CA HIS A 25 -9.55 -1.66 -5.74
C HIS A 25 -9.16 -2.83 -6.63
N VAL A 26 -8.04 -3.52 -6.33
CA VAL A 26 -7.62 -4.72 -7.07
C VAL A 26 -8.68 -5.83 -6.95
N ARG A 27 -9.26 -6.02 -5.76
CA ARG A 27 -10.32 -7.00 -5.54
C ARG A 27 -11.62 -6.62 -6.25
N ASP A 28 -12.02 -5.35 -6.17
CA ASP A 28 -13.22 -4.86 -6.85
C ASP A 28 -13.09 -4.94 -8.37
N ALA A 29 -11.87 -4.73 -8.87
CA ALA A 29 -11.58 -4.80 -10.29
C ALA A 29 -11.73 -6.20 -10.89
N VAL A 30 -11.64 -7.28 -10.10
CA VAL A 30 -11.97 -8.63 -10.57
C VAL A 30 -13.46 -8.75 -10.92
N ARG A 31 -14.34 -7.97 -10.28
CA ARG A 31 -15.79 -8.02 -10.49
C ARG A 31 -16.27 -6.97 -11.50
N HIS A 32 -15.78 -5.75 -11.38
CA HIS A 32 -16.32 -4.58 -12.11
C HIS A 32 -15.29 -3.90 -13.03
N GLY A 33 -14.03 -4.37 -13.02
CA GLY A 33 -12.91 -3.68 -13.64
C GLY A 33 -12.33 -2.56 -12.78
N LEU A 34 -11.10 -2.13 -13.07
CA LEU A 34 -10.49 -0.97 -12.42
C LEU A 34 -11.22 0.29 -12.88
N TRP A 35 -11.76 1.04 -11.94
CA TRP A 35 -12.25 2.39 -12.19
C TRP A 35 -11.08 3.38 -12.17
N VAL A 36 -10.78 3.98 -13.32
CA VAL A 36 -9.72 4.98 -13.48
C VAL A 36 -10.39 6.27 -13.94
N CYS A 37 -10.60 7.22 -13.03
CA CYS A 37 -11.12 8.54 -13.39
C CYS A 37 -10.04 9.33 -14.16
N PRO A 38 -10.34 9.98 -15.31
CA PRO A 38 -11.65 10.14 -15.97
C PRO A 38 -11.99 9.07 -17.04
N PHE A 39 -11.10 8.12 -17.28
CA PHE A 39 -11.18 7.12 -18.36
C PHE A 39 -12.29 6.06 -18.20
N GLY A 40 -12.88 5.92 -17.01
CA GLY A 40 -14.00 5.02 -16.74
C GLY A 40 -13.57 3.65 -16.20
N ASN A 41 -14.40 2.63 -16.41
CA ASN A 41 -14.11 1.25 -15.98
C ASN A 41 -13.35 0.50 -17.07
N THR A 42 -12.28 -0.17 -16.68
CA THR A 42 -11.62 -1.18 -17.53
C THR A 42 -12.42 -2.48 -17.56
N ALA A 43 -12.04 -3.43 -18.42
CA ALA A 43 -12.61 -4.78 -18.36
C ALA A 43 -12.23 -5.48 -17.02
N PRO A 44 -13.02 -6.45 -16.55
CA PRO A 44 -12.70 -7.22 -15.35
C PRO A 44 -11.28 -7.78 -15.38
N LEU A 45 -10.59 -7.67 -14.25
CA LEU A 45 -9.19 -8.04 -14.14
C LEU A 45 -9.05 -9.57 -14.30
N PRO A 46 -8.18 -10.07 -15.20
CA PRO A 46 -7.96 -11.49 -15.33
C PRO A 46 -7.27 -12.05 -14.07
N TYR A 47 -7.59 -13.29 -13.72
CA TYR A 47 -7.20 -13.88 -12.44
C TYR A 47 -5.67 -13.87 -12.19
N TRP A 48 -4.87 -14.09 -13.23
CA TRP A 48 -3.41 -14.04 -13.11
C TRP A 48 -2.90 -12.65 -12.74
N LEU A 49 -3.51 -11.58 -13.27
CA LEU A 49 -3.15 -10.21 -12.87
C LEU A 49 -3.56 -9.93 -11.43
N TYR A 50 -4.71 -10.44 -10.98
CA TYR A 50 -5.14 -10.32 -9.58
C TYR A 50 -4.12 -10.97 -8.62
N VAL A 51 -3.68 -12.19 -8.92
CA VAL A 51 -2.70 -12.91 -8.09
C VAL A 51 -1.35 -12.19 -8.10
N SER A 52 -0.85 -11.82 -9.28
CA SER A 52 0.43 -11.13 -9.42
C SER A 52 0.43 -9.78 -8.71
N THR A 53 -0.63 -8.98 -8.86
CA THR A 53 -0.73 -7.66 -8.21
C THR A 53 -0.82 -7.80 -6.69
N THR A 54 -1.63 -8.73 -6.19
CA THR A 54 -1.76 -8.97 -4.73
C THR A 54 -0.44 -9.46 -4.11
N ALA A 55 0.30 -10.34 -4.80
CA ALA A 55 1.58 -10.85 -4.32
C ALA A 55 2.70 -9.80 -4.36
N THR A 56 2.71 -8.93 -5.37
CA THR A 56 3.76 -7.90 -5.56
C THR A 56 3.50 -6.61 -4.79
N LEU A 57 2.26 -6.33 -4.39
CA LEU A 57 1.88 -5.12 -3.65
C LEU A 57 2.70 -4.84 -2.37
N PRO A 58 2.97 -5.81 -1.47
CA PRO A 58 3.77 -5.54 -0.28
C PRO A 58 5.22 -5.18 -0.61
N HIS A 59 5.82 -5.84 -1.62
CA HIS A 59 7.18 -5.53 -2.09
C HIS A 59 7.23 -4.13 -2.70
N LEU A 60 6.25 -3.77 -3.54
CA LEU A 60 6.13 -2.43 -4.09
C LEU A 60 5.99 -1.38 -2.99
N CYS A 61 5.16 -1.66 -1.97
CA CYS A 61 4.98 -0.76 -0.84
C CYS A 61 6.27 -0.57 -0.04
N SER A 62 7.03 -1.64 0.20
CA SER A 62 8.35 -1.58 0.84
C SER A 62 9.34 -0.72 0.05
N VAL A 63 9.41 -0.88 -1.27
CA VAL A 63 10.26 -0.06 -2.15
C VAL A 63 9.83 1.41 -2.13
N LEU A 64 8.54 1.70 -2.19
CA LEU A 64 8.02 3.07 -2.13
C LEU A 64 8.28 3.71 -0.76
N MET A 65 8.15 2.95 0.34
CA MET A 65 8.51 3.41 1.69
C MET A 65 10.02 3.70 1.80
N TYR A 66 10.86 2.93 1.12
CA TYR A 66 12.30 3.18 1.04
C TYR A 66 12.59 4.49 0.27
N LEU A 67 12.03 4.64 -0.94
CA LEU A 67 12.26 5.82 -1.79
C LEU A 67 11.75 7.12 -1.17
N THR A 68 10.66 7.07 -0.41
CA THR A 68 10.11 8.24 0.29
C THR A 68 10.82 8.54 1.62
N GLY A 69 11.80 7.72 2.03
CA GLY A 69 12.49 7.85 3.32
C GLY A 69 11.63 7.47 4.54
N THR A 70 10.38 7.05 4.33
CA THR A 70 9.48 6.61 5.40
C THR A 70 10.07 5.42 6.16
N ARG A 71 10.72 4.50 5.43
CA ARG A 71 11.36 3.31 5.99
C ARG A 71 12.50 3.66 6.97
N ASP A 72 13.30 4.67 6.64
CA ASP A 72 14.39 5.13 7.51
C ASP A 72 13.87 5.87 8.74
N VAL A 73 12.83 6.68 8.60
CA VAL A 73 12.17 7.36 9.73
C VAL A 73 11.57 6.34 10.69
N ILE A 74 10.88 5.31 10.18
CA ILE A 74 10.30 4.24 11.01
C ILE A 74 11.40 3.42 11.69
N SER A 75 12.43 3.02 10.95
CA SER A 75 13.56 2.23 11.46
C SER A 75 14.33 2.96 12.55
N THR A 76 14.72 4.22 12.32
CA THR A 76 15.50 5.01 13.29
C THR A 76 14.71 5.41 14.54
N LYS A 77 13.40 5.67 14.41
CA LYS A 77 12.54 6.09 15.54
C LYS A 77 12.04 4.92 16.38
N HIS A 78 11.77 3.76 15.77
CA HIS A 78 11.10 2.64 16.42
C HIS A 78 11.97 1.39 16.55
N GLY A 79 13.15 1.36 15.93
CA GLY A 79 13.99 0.16 15.88
C GLY A 79 13.36 -0.99 15.10
N VAL A 80 12.32 -0.72 14.31
CA VAL A 80 11.61 -1.72 13.51
C VAL A 80 12.23 -1.76 12.12
N ALA A 81 13.03 -2.79 11.87
CA ALA A 81 13.46 -3.12 10.53
C ALA A 81 12.26 -3.70 9.76
N ILE A 82 11.76 -2.96 8.77
CA ILE A 82 10.76 -3.49 7.84
C ILE A 82 11.50 -4.35 6.82
N ASP A 83 11.67 -5.64 7.09
CA ASP A 83 12.16 -6.60 6.09
C ASP A 83 10.94 -7.29 5.45
N VAL A 84 10.87 -7.24 4.12
CA VAL A 84 9.75 -7.74 3.31
C VAL A 84 10.29 -8.71 2.27
#